data_AF-A0A2D6J071-F1
#
_entry.id   AF-A0A2D6J071-F1
#
_cell.length_a   1.000
_cell.length_b   1.000
_cell.length_c   1.000
_cell.angle_alpha   90.00
_cell.angle_beta   90.00
_cell.angle_gamma   90.00
#
_symmetry.space_group_name_H-M   'P 1'
#
loop_
_entity.id
_entity.type
_entity.pdbx_description
1 polymer ?
#
loop_
_entity_poly.entity_id
_entity_poly.type
_entity_poly.pdbx_seq_one_letter_code
_entity_poly.pdbx_strand_id
1 'polypeptide(L)'
;MSIITIILIIIFLLGIGGGAIAWFIFRQRQSAKSQKPTKKTTKRVPQPFRWSYIIAPAVILVLSIILTAYFANRLPNEVAYHFTADGSPDKWLSRGAAIAWAVAPQIFITLLAAAITWGTTRLGVLFGQAEGAWIKPERVLAFMGNMMALPQIILLFAMVNIFSYNSYQTQLMSLWVFALIIMISGGIIIGIFFIKAIRRAWAINQALAPPNNNFKE
;
A
#
# COMPACT_ATOMS: atom_id res chain seq x y z
N MET A 1 27.36 -12.57 5.18
CA MET A 1 26.68 -11.35 5.66
C MET A 1 26.66 -11.41 7.17
N SER A 2 27.52 -10.65 7.85
CA SER A 2 27.74 -10.79 9.31
C SER A 2 26.50 -10.34 10.08
N ILE A 3 26.16 -11.01 11.19
CA ILE A 3 25.04 -10.66 12.09
C ILE A 3 25.00 -9.16 12.43
N ILE A 4 26.19 -8.54 12.52
CA ILE A 4 26.40 -7.11 12.72
C ILE A 4 25.68 -6.26 11.65
N THR A 5 25.69 -6.65 10.37
CA THR A 5 25.00 -5.91 9.30
C THR A 5 23.48 -5.95 9.42
N ILE A 6 22.89 -7.07 9.88
CA ILE A 6 21.44 -7.17 10.10
C ILE A 6 21.02 -6.31 11.29
N ILE A 7 21.81 -6.34 12.37
CA ILE A 7 21.57 -5.51 13.56
C ILE A 7 21.67 -4.03 13.20
N LEU A 8 22.67 -3.62 12.41
CA LEU A 8 22.82 -2.23 11.96
C LEU A 8 21.67 -1.77 11.07
N ILE A 9 21.14 -2.61 10.18
CA ILE A 9 19.97 -2.28 9.34
C ILE A 9 18.72 -2.11 10.21
N ILE A 10 18.49 -2.99 11.18
CA ILE A 10 17.35 -2.89 12.10
C ILE A 10 17.46 -1.64 12.96
N ILE A 11 18.64 -1.32 13.49
CA ILE A 11 18.89 -0.10 14.26
C ILE A 11 18.73 1.15 13.39
N PHE A 12 19.17 1.12 12.12
CA PHE A 12 19.02 2.25 11.20
C PHE A 12 17.55 2.49 10.84
N LEU A 13 16.77 1.43 10.59
CA LEU A 13 15.34 1.52 10.32
C LEU A 13 14.55 1.99 11.55
N LEU A 14 14.89 1.50 12.74
CA LEU A 14 14.29 1.95 14.01
C LEU A 14 14.74 3.38 14.37
N GLY A 15 15.97 3.77 14.02
CA GLY A 15 16.54 5.08 14.27
C GLY A 15 15.93 6.17 13.38
N ILE A 16 15.71 5.89 12.09
CA ILE A 16 15.03 6.82 11.19
C ILE A 16 13.54 6.91 11.53
N GLY A 17 12.89 5.77 11.80
CA GLY A 17 11.49 5.74 12.22
C GLY A 17 11.26 6.45 13.55
N GLY A 18 12.07 6.15 14.57
CA GLY A 18 11.99 6.75 15.90
C GLY A 18 12.43 8.22 15.93
N GLY A 19 13.49 8.57 15.20
CA GLY A 19 14.01 9.93 15.10
C GLY A 19 13.03 10.88 14.41
N ALA A 20 12.37 10.44 13.33
CA ALA A 20 11.33 11.23 12.68
C ALA A 20 10.11 11.45 13.59
N ILE A 21 9.70 10.43 14.36
CA ILE A 21 8.60 10.51 15.33
C ILE A 21 8.95 11.47 16.48
N ALA A 22 10.14 11.33 17.07
CA ALA A 22 10.59 12.16 18.18
C ALA A 22 10.78 13.62 17.76
N TRP A 23 11.43 13.87 16.61
CA TRP A 23 11.63 15.22 16.07
C TRP A 23 10.30 15.91 15.75
N PHE A 24 9.32 15.17 15.21
CA PHE A 24 8.02 15.73 14.87
C PHE A 24 7.16 16.05 16.11
N ILE A 25 7.21 15.21 17.16
CA ILE A 25 6.55 15.50 18.45
C ILE A 25 7.19 16.72 19.12
N PHE A 26 8.52 16.84 19.08
CA PHE A 26 9.23 17.98 19.64
C PHE A 26 8.90 19.29 18.92
N ARG A 27 8.82 19.26 17.59
CA ARG A 27 8.38 20.40 16.76
C ARG A 27 6.93 20.81 17.07
N GLN A 28 6.04 19.85 17.32
CA GLN A 28 4.64 20.11 17.64
C GLN A 28 4.45 20.77 19.02
N ARG A 29 5.28 20.41 20.01
CA ARG A 29 5.25 21.04 21.35
C ARG A 29 5.68 22.50 21.33
N GLN A 30 6.55 22.90 20.42
CA GLN A 30 6.94 24.31 20.26
C GLN A 30 5.80 25.17 19.68
N SER A 31 4.96 24.62 18.79
CA SER A 31 3.83 25.34 18.22
C SER A 31 2.61 25.42 19.16
N ALA A 32 2.43 24.46 20.06
CA ALA A 32 1.33 24.44 21.03
C ALA A 32 1.49 25.46 22.17
N LYS A 33 2.71 25.96 22.44
CA LYS A 33 2.93 27.00 23.45
C LYS A 33 2.50 28.42 23.02
N SER A 34 2.17 28.63 21.74
CA SER A 34 1.83 29.94 21.19
C SER A 34 0.33 30.24 21.03
N GLN A 35 -0.58 29.32 21.35
CA GLN A 35 -2.03 29.58 21.22
C GLN A 35 -2.77 29.42 22.55
N LYS A 36 -3.12 30.56 23.15
CA LYS A 36 -4.14 30.65 24.21
C LYS A 36 -5.54 30.32 23.63
N PRO A 37 -6.41 29.60 24.35
CA PRO A 37 -7.67 29.11 23.77
C PRO A 37 -8.83 30.08 24.02
N THR A 38 -9.49 30.55 22.97
CA THR A 38 -10.84 31.13 23.05
C THR A 38 -11.90 30.11 22.64
N LYS A 39 -12.85 29.90 23.56
CA LYS A 39 -13.97 28.96 23.53
C LYS A 39 -14.90 29.17 22.33
N LYS A 40 -15.22 28.07 21.64
CA LYS A 40 -16.57 27.51 21.42
C LYS A 40 -16.44 26.40 20.39
N THR A 41 -16.67 25.14 20.76
CA THR A 41 -16.63 24.04 19.78
C THR A 41 -17.63 22.97 20.17
N THR A 42 -18.69 22.88 19.38
CA THR A 42 -19.51 21.68 19.20
C THR A 42 -18.58 20.47 19.12
N LYS A 43 -18.80 19.45 19.95
CA LYS A 43 -17.99 18.23 20.01
C LYS A 43 -18.01 17.53 18.63
N ARG A 44 -17.08 17.89 17.76
CA ARG A 44 -16.69 17.13 16.56
C ARG A 44 -15.90 15.93 17.04
N VAL A 45 -16.45 14.73 16.85
CA VAL A 45 -15.73 13.47 17.13
C VAL A 45 -14.69 13.30 16.01
N PRO A 46 -13.37 13.34 16.31
CA PRO A 46 -12.35 13.08 15.30
C PRO A 46 -12.51 11.65 14.79
N GLN A 47 -12.52 11.45 13.47
CA GLN A 47 -12.57 10.10 12.90
C GLN A 47 -11.28 9.35 13.26
N PRO A 48 -11.35 8.28 14.06
CA PRO A 48 -10.17 7.53 14.45
C PRO A 48 -9.62 6.72 13.26
N PHE A 49 -8.32 6.44 13.30
CA PHE A 49 -7.68 5.54 12.35
C PHE A 49 -8.38 4.17 12.33
N ARG A 50 -8.63 3.63 11.13
CA ARG A 50 -9.26 2.31 10.94
C ARG A 50 -8.27 1.39 10.23
N TRP A 51 -8.07 0.19 10.78
CA TRP A 51 -7.21 -0.84 10.20
C TRP A 51 -7.61 -1.27 8.79
N SER A 52 -8.90 -1.12 8.43
CA SER A 52 -9.40 -1.39 7.07
C SER A 52 -8.71 -0.57 5.98
N TYR A 53 -8.05 0.54 6.33
CA TYR A 53 -7.37 1.40 5.37
C TYR A 53 -6.07 0.80 4.83
N ILE A 54 -5.43 -0.12 5.57
CA ILE A 54 -4.15 -0.73 5.20
C ILE A 54 -4.18 -2.25 5.30
N ILE A 55 -5.37 -2.85 5.36
CA ILE A 55 -5.51 -4.29 5.58
C ILE A 55 -4.90 -5.11 4.42
N ALA A 56 -5.08 -4.67 3.17
CA ALA A 56 -4.54 -5.39 2.02
C ALA A 56 -3.01 -5.43 2.05
N PRO A 57 -2.28 -4.31 2.16
CA PRO A 57 -0.83 -4.37 2.21
C PRO A 57 -0.28 -5.07 3.46
N ALA A 58 -0.96 -4.94 4.60
CA ALA A 58 -0.58 -5.65 5.83
C ALA A 58 -0.70 -7.18 5.67
N VAL A 59 -1.79 -7.68 5.08
CA VAL A 59 -1.97 -9.12 4.83
C VAL A 59 -0.89 -9.66 3.89
N ILE A 60 -0.58 -8.93 2.82
CA ILE A 60 0.48 -9.34 1.88
C ILE A 60 1.85 -9.39 2.57
N LEU A 61 2.16 -8.40 3.40
CA LEU A 61 3.40 -8.40 4.18
C LEU A 61 3.47 -9.61 5.12
N VAL A 62 2.38 -9.94 5.82
CA VAL A 62 2.33 -11.11 6.70
C VAL A 62 2.54 -12.40 5.90
N LEU A 63 1.89 -12.54 4.74
CA LEU A 63 2.09 -13.69 3.84
C LEU A 63 3.55 -13.80 3.38
N SER A 64 4.19 -12.69 3.05
CA SER A 64 5.61 -12.65 2.70
C SER A 64 6.52 -13.08 3.87
N ILE A 65 6.23 -12.64 5.09
CA ILE A 65 6.99 -13.08 6.28
C ILE A 65 6.83 -14.60 6.48
N ILE A 66 5.60 -15.14 6.35
CA ILE A 66 5.32 -16.57 6.48
C ILE A 66 6.09 -17.37 5.41
N LEU A 67 6.03 -16.94 4.14
CA LEU A 67 6.76 -17.57 3.05
C LEU A 67 8.27 -17.52 3.29
N THR A 68 8.78 -16.39 3.77
CA THR A 68 10.19 -16.25 4.13
C THR A 68 10.58 -17.27 5.19
N ALA A 69 9.82 -17.36 6.27
CA ALA A 69 10.11 -18.30 7.35
C ALA A 69 10.07 -19.76 6.86
N TYR A 70 9.11 -20.10 5.99
CA TYR A 70 8.98 -21.44 5.42
C TYR A 70 10.15 -21.82 4.49
N PHE A 71 10.57 -20.89 3.62
CA PHE A 71 11.62 -21.13 2.62
C PHE A 71 13.04 -20.85 3.12
N ALA A 72 13.23 -20.06 4.17
CA ALA A 72 14.56 -19.61 4.62
C ALA A 72 15.55 -20.76 4.84
N ASN A 73 15.08 -21.88 5.39
CA ASN A 73 15.92 -23.05 5.65
C ASN A 73 16.07 -23.97 4.43
N ARG A 74 15.22 -23.81 3.41
CA ARG A 74 15.26 -24.59 2.16
C ARG A 74 16.08 -23.91 1.06
N LEU A 75 16.32 -22.61 1.20
CA LEU A 75 17.10 -21.86 0.24
C LEU A 75 18.60 -22.22 0.32
N PRO A 76 19.24 -22.46 -0.84
CA PRO A 76 20.69 -22.60 -0.92
C PRO A 76 21.41 -21.31 -0.49
N ASN A 77 22.72 -21.42 -0.23
CA ASN A 77 23.54 -20.26 0.18
C ASN A 77 23.57 -19.16 -0.90
N GLU A 78 23.45 -19.55 -2.17
CA GLU A 78 23.32 -18.66 -3.32
C GLU A 78 21.99 -18.91 -4.02
N VAL A 79 21.25 -17.84 -4.25
CA VAL A 79 19.88 -17.84 -4.77
C VAL A 79 19.89 -17.15 -6.13
N ALA A 80 19.50 -17.86 -7.17
CA ALA A 80 19.25 -17.29 -8.49
C ALA A 80 18.03 -16.38 -8.44
N TYR A 81 18.17 -15.11 -8.82
CA TYR A 81 17.08 -14.13 -8.74
C TYR A 81 16.67 -13.54 -10.09
N HIS A 82 17.50 -13.68 -11.11
CA HIS A 82 17.19 -13.27 -12.47
C HIS A 82 17.32 -14.47 -13.41
N PHE A 83 16.41 -14.51 -14.38
CA PHE A 83 16.26 -15.60 -15.33
C PHE A 83 16.21 -14.99 -16.73
N THR A 84 16.99 -15.55 -17.64
CA THR A 84 16.97 -15.19 -19.06
C THR A 84 15.73 -15.74 -19.75
N ALA A 85 15.51 -15.37 -21.02
CA ALA A 85 14.31 -15.76 -21.77
C ALA A 85 14.18 -17.27 -22.03
N ASP A 86 15.31 -17.98 -22.00
CA ASP A 86 15.41 -19.45 -22.04
C ASP A 86 15.14 -20.11 -20.67
N GLY A 87 14.94 -19.32 -19.60
CA GLY A 87 14.69 -19.79 -18.24
C GLY A 87 15.95 -20.14 -17.45
N SER A 88 17.15 -19.95 -18.01
CA SER A 88 18.39 -20.21 -17.28
C SER A 88 18.71 -19.08 -16.27
N PRO A 89 19.30 -19.40 -15.11
CA PRO A 89 19.65 -18.39 -14.11
C PRO A 89 20.96 -17.68 -14.51
N ASP A 90 20.94 -16.34 -14.60
CA ASP A 90 22.12 -15.54 -14.99
C ASP A 90 22.76 -14.78 -13.80
N LYS A 91 21.99 -14.48 -12.75
CA LYS A 91 22.44 -13.69 -11.60
C LYS A 91 22.01 -14.30 -10.28
N TRP A 92 22.96 -14.24 -9.35
CA TRP A 92 22.89 -14.90 -8.05
C TRP A 92 23.06 -13.88 -6.93
N LEU A 93 22.36 -14.10 -5.82
CA LEU A 93 22.47 -13.32 -4.59
C LEU A 93 22.70 -14.28 -3.43
N SER A 94 23.43 -13.84 -2.41
CA SER A 94 23.47 -14.61 -1.16
C SER A 94 22.06 -14.77 -0.59
N ARG A 95 21.77 -15.90 0.09
CA ARG A 95 20.47 -16.18 0.71
C ARG A 95 19.91 -15.02 1.52
N GLY A 96 20.75 -14.42 2.38
CA GLY A 96 20.37 -13.29 3.21
C GLY A 96 20.02 -12.05 2.38
N ALA A 97 20.80 -11.76 1.33
CA ALA A 97 20.53 -10.65 0.43
C ALA A 97 19.25 -10.88 -0.40
N ALA A 98 18.99 -12.10 -0.88
CA ALA A 98 17.77 -12.44 -1.61
C ALA A 98 16.52 -12.28 -0.73
N ILE A 99 16.57 -12.76 0.52
CA ILE A 99 15.50 -12.57 1.50
C ILE A 99 15.29 -11.08 1.79
N ALA A 100 16.37 -10.33 2.04
CA ALA A 100 16.28 -8.89 2.29
C ALA A 100 15.68 -8.15 1.09
N TRP A 101 16.09 -8.48 -0.13
CA TRP A 101 15.56 -7.91 -1.37
C TRP A 101 14.07 -8.22 -1.57
N ALA A 102 13.61 -9.41 -1.16
CA ALA A 102 12.20 -9.77 -1.26
C ALA A 102 11.32 -9.09 -0.20
N VAL A 103 11.79 -9.01 1.04
CA VAL A 103 10.97 -8.57 2.19
C VAL A 103 11.06 -7.07 2.46
N ALA A 104 12.25 -6.46 2.32
CA ALA A 104 12.44 -5.05 2.65
C ALA A 104 11.56 -4.10 1.84
N PRO A 105 11.40 -4.26 0.50
CA PRO A 105 10.48 -3.44 -0.27
C PRO A 105 9.02 -3.60 0.19
N GLN A 106 8.61 -4.80 0.61
CA GLN A 106 7.25 -5.01 1.12
C GLN A 106 7.00 -4.30 2.45
N ILE A 107 7.96 -4.35 3.38
CA ILE A 107 7.90 -3.60 4.63
C ILE A 107 7.79 -2.10 4.32
N PHE A 108 8.66 -1.60 3.45
CA PHE A 108 8.67 -0.19 3.07
C PHE A 108 7.33 0.27 2.50
N ILE A 109 6.75 -0.47 1.55
CA ILE A 109 5.45 -0.11 0.95
C ILE A 109 4.32 -0.16 1.99
N THR A 110 4.32 -1.12 2.90
CA THR A 110 3.30 -1.21 3.96
C THR A 110 3.39 -0.02 4.91
N LEU A 111 4.61 0.34 5.33
CA LEU A 111 4.86 1.49 6.18
C LEU A 111 4.48 2.79 5.48
N LEU A 112 4.76 2.90 4.18
CA LEU A 112 4.35 4.04 3.38
C LEU A 112 2.82 4.17 3.31
N ALA A 113 2.10 3.06 3.09
CA ALA A 113 0.63 3.03 3.12
C ALA A 113 0.08 3.49 4.49
N ALA A 114 0.69 2.99 5.58
CA ALA A 114 0.35 3.40 6.94
C ALA A 114 0.63 4.88 7.19
N ALA A 115 1.79 5.38 6.77
CA ALA A 115 2.19 6.78 6.94
C ALA A 115 1.26 7.73 6.17
N ILE A 116 0.91 7.41 4.92
CA ILE A 116 -0.01 8.21 4.10
C ILE A 116 -1.39 8.25 4.76
N THR A 117 -1.93 7.09 5.15
CA THR A 117 -3.25 6.98 5.78
C THR A 117 -3.31 7.68 7.14
N TRP A 118 -2.27 7.52 7.96
CA TRP A 118 -2.16 8.19 9.24
C TRP A 118 -2.01 9.71 9.07
N GLY A 119 -1.14 10.14 8.15
CA GLY A 119 -0.92 11.56 7.87
C GLY A 119 -2.20 12.26 7.42
N THR A 120 -2.94 11.64 6.50
CA THR A 120 -4.21 12.17 5.99
C THR A 120 -5.31 12.20 7.04
N THR A 121 -5.49 11.14 7.87
CA THR A 121 -6.45 11.19 8.99
C THR A 121 -6.11 12.30 9.98
N ARG A 122 -4.83 12.47 10.33
CA ARG A 122 -4.40 13.49 11.30
C ARG A 122 -4.49 14.92 10.77
N LEU A 123 -4.20 15.14 9.48
CA LEU A 123 -4.40 16.43 8.82
C LEU A 123 -5.89 16.76 8.65
N GLY A 124 -6.74 15.76 8.38
CA GLY A 124 -8.20 15.94 8.33
C GLY A 124 -8.80 16.41 9.66
N VAL A 125 -8.22 15.97 10.79
CA VAL A 125 -8.58 16.47 12.12
C VAL A 125 -8.11 17.92 12.35
N LEU A 126 -6.95 18.30 11.80
CA LEU A 126 -6.37 19.65 11.97
C LEU A 126 -7.04 20.71 11.07
N PHE A 127 -7.43 20.34 9.85
CA PHE A 127 -7.94 21.29 8.85
C PHE A 127 -9.46 21.32 8.72
N GLY A 128 -10.19 20.44 9.43
CA GLY A 128 -11.64 20.35 9.35
C GLY A 128 -12.09 19.83 7.98
N GLN A 129 -12.53 18.57 7.93
CA GLN A 129 -13.16 18.01 6.73
C GLN A 129 -14.28 18.94 6.26
N ALA A 130 -14.17 19.43 5.01
CA ALA A 130 -15.22 20.16 4.35
C ALA A 130 -16.47 19.27 4.26
N GLU A 131 -17.51 19.61 5.04
CA GLU A 131 -18.77 18.88 5.20
C GLU A 131 -19.61 18.74 3.90
N GLY A 132 -19.11 19.22 2.75
CA GLY A 132 -19.81 19.22 1.46
C GLY A 132 -19.29 18.22 0.41
N ALA A 133 -18.28 17.40 0.71
CA ALA A 133 -17.75 16.46 -0.29
C ALA A 133 -18.69 15.26 -0.51
N TRP A 134 -19.28 15.16 -1.70
CA TRP A 134 -20.19 14.08 -2.14
C TRP A 134 -19.59 12.66 -2.02
N ILE A 135 -18.27 12.53 -1.88
CA ILE A 135 -17.55 11.27 -1.72
C ILE A 135 -17.15 11.10 -0.26
N LYS A 136 -17.62 10.01 0.38
CA LYS A 136 -17.25 9.67 1.77
C LYS A 136 -15.72 9.60 1.90
N PRO A 137 -15.06 10.49 2.67
CA PRO A 137 -13.61 10.59 2.74
C PRO A 137 -12.96 9.29 3.23
N GLU A 138 -13.65 8.53 4.09
CA GLU A 138 -13.23 7.20 4.53
C GLU A 138 -13.00 6.22 3.38
N ARG A 139 -13.85 6.27 2.34
CA ARG A 139 -13.80 5.33 1.22
C ARG A 139 -12.63 5.67 0.28
N VAL A 140 -12.37 6.96 0.11
CA VAL A 140 -11.19 7.44 -0.63
C VAL A 140 -9.92 7.06 0.13
N LEU A 141 -9.89 7.24 1.45
CA LEU A 141 -8.75 6.88 2.27
C LEU A 141 -8.47 5.39 2.27
N ALA A 142 -9.52 4.57 2.41
CA ALA A 142 -9.40 3.13 2.30
C ALA A 142 -8.91 2.70 0.92
N PHE A 143 -9.36 3.35 -0.14
CA PHE A 143 -8.88 3.06 -1.49
C PHE A 143 -7.40 3.42 -1.63
N MET A 144 -7.00 4.65 -1.29
CA MET A 144 -5.62 5.12 -1.38
C MET A 144 -4.63 4.25 -0.59
N GLY A 145 -4.97 3.88 0.66
CA GLY A 145 -4.12 3.03 1.50
C GLY A 145 -3.98 1.60 0.97
N ASN A 146 -5.05 1.03 0.41
CA ASN A 146 -5.02 -0.33 -0.14
C ASN A 146 -4.50 -0.41 -1.58
N MET A 147 -4.42 0.70 -2.33
CA MET A 147 -3.82 0.70 -3.69
C MET A 147 -2.36 0.23 -3.68
N MET A 148 -1.64 0.44 -2.58
CA MET A 148 -0.28 -0.03 -2.37
C MET A 148 -0.14 -1.57 -2.37
N ALA A 149 -1.25 -2.30 -2.26
CA ALA A 149 -1.26 -3.77 -2.35
C ALA A 149 -0.86 -4.28 -3.74
N LEU A 150 -1.17 -3.55 -4.82
CA LEU A 150 -0.87 -4.00 -6.19
C LEU A 150 0.64 -4.23 -6.44
N PRO A 151 1.53 -3.25 -6.20
CA PRO A 151 2.97 -3.49 -6.35
C PRO A 151 3.47 -4.55 -5.36
N GLN A 152 2.88 -4.68 -4.17
CA GLN A 152 3.25 -5.74 -3.23
C GLN A 152 2.86 -7.14 -3.69
N ILE A 153 1.75 -7.31 -4.41
CA ILE A 153 1.36 -8.60 -5.01
C ILE A 153 2.40 -9.04 -6.04
N ILE A 154 2.89 -8.10 -6.86
CA ILE A 154 3.95 -8.37 -7.85
C ILE A 154 5.23 -8.81 -7.14
N LEU A 155 5.63 -8.12 -6.07
CA LEU A 155 6.80 -8.49 -5.26
C LEU A 155 6.62 -9.84 -4.56
N LEU A 156 5.42 -10.13 -4.04
CA LEU A 156 5.09 -11.41 -3.42
C LEU A 156 5.21 -12.54 -4.45
N PHE A 157 4.68 -12.35 -5.65
CA PHE A 157 4.81 -13.32 -6.73
C PHE A 157 6.29 -13.54 -7.12
N ALA A 158 7.05 -12.45 -7.30
CA ALA A 158 8.48 -12.55 -7.60
C ALA A 158 9.22 -13.38 -6.53
N MET A 159 8.93 -13.12 -5.26
CA MET A 159 9.47 -13.87 -4.14
C MET A 159 9.10 -15.36 -4.20
N VAL A 160 7.82 -15.70 -4.40
CA VAL A 160 7.38 -17.11 -4.52
C VAL A 160 8.06 -17.79 -5.69
N ASN A 161 8.15 -17.13 -6.84
CA ASN A 161 8.76 -17.70 -8.03
C ASN A 161 10.26 -17.96 -7.84
N ILE A 162 11.00 -16.99 -7.30
CA ILE A 162 12.43 -17.14 -6.97
C ILE A 162 12.63 -18.26 -5.94
N PHE A 163 11.85 -18.27 -4.87
CA PHE A 163 12.04 -19.25 -3.79
C PHE A 163 11.65 -20.66 -4.22
N SER A 164 10.59 -20.79 -5.00
CA SER A 164 10.15 -22.06 -5.60
C SER A 164 11.21 -22.62 -6.53
N TYR A 165 11.77 -21.81 -7.43
CA TYR A 165 12.85 -22.25 -8.32
C TYR A 165 14.07 -22.73 -7.53
N ASN A 166 14.54 -21.96 -6.55
CA ASN A 166 15.75 -22.32 -5.81
C ASN A 166 15.57 -23.50 -4.85
N SER A 167 14.33 -23.82 -4.45
CA SER A 167 14.06 -24.93 -3.53
C SER A 167 13.63 -26.22 -4.24
N TYR A 168 12.93 -26.11 -5.37
CA TYR A 168 12.30 -27.23 -6.07
C TYR A 168 12.61 -27.28 -7.57
N GLN A 169 13.45 -26.38 -8.09
CA GLN A 169 13.75 -26.24 -9.52
C GLN A 169 12.48 -26.05 -10.38
N THR A 170 11.40 -25.54 -9.76
CA THR A 170 10.12 -25.33 -10.41
C THR A 170 9.88 -23.84 -10.56
N GLN A 171 10.00 -23.34 -11.79
CA GLN A 171 9.60 -21.98 -12.16
C GLN A 171 8.10 -21.97 -12.43
N LEU A 172 7.35 -21.12 -11.73
CA LEU A 172 5.89 -21.06 -11.87
C LEU A 172 5.52 -20.40 -13.20
N MET A 173 6.06 -19.20 -13.43
CA MET A 173 5.82 -18.41 -14.63
C MET A 173 6.83 -17.26 -14.71
N SER A 174 7.04 -16.70 -15.90
CA SER A 174 7.83 -15.48 -16.06
C SER A 174 7.19 -14.29 -15.35
N LEU A 175 8.01 -13.50 -14.63
CA LEU A 175 7.58 -12.30 -13.90
C LEU A 175 6.91 -11.28 -14.82
N TRP A 176 7.39 -11.16 -16.06
CA TRP A 176 6.81 -10.27 -17.07
C TRP A 176 5.39 -10.67 -17.45
N VAL A 177 5.15 -11.97 -17.63
CA VAL A 177 3.81 -12.50 -17.95
C VAL A 177 2.86 -12.23 -16.78
N PHE A 178 3.30 -12.49 -15.55
CA PHE A 178 2.50 -12.19 -14.36
C PHE A 178 2.19 -10.69 -14.24
N ALA A 179 3.17 -9.82 -14.45
CA ALA A 179 2.96 -8.37 -14.42
C ALA A 179 1.97 -7.91 -15.50
N LEU A 180 2.02 -8.47 -16.71
CA LEU A 180 1.03 -8.21 -17.76
C LEU A 180 -0.38 -8.62 -17.34
N ILE A 181 -0.53 -9.80 -16.73
CA ILE A 181 -1.82 -10.27 -16.21
C ILE A 181 -2.38 -9.30 -15.16
N ILE A 182 -1.56 -8.86 -14.21
CA ILE A 182 -1.96 -7.90 -13.18
C ILE A 182 -2.35 -6.55 -13.80
N MET A 183 -1.59 -6.06 -14.78
CA MET A 183 -1.85 -4.79 -15.46
C MET A 183 -3.16 -4.83 -16.25
N ILE A 184 -3.39 -5.89 -17.04
CA ILE A 184 -4.62 -6.08 -17.80
C ILE A 184 -5.82 -6.21 -16.85
N SER A 185 -5.70 -7.02 -15.80
CA SER A 185 -6.76 -7.21 -14.80
C SER A 185 -7.09 -5.90 -14.09
N GLY A 186 -6.08 -5.14 -13.67
CA GLY A 186 -6.26 -3.82 -13.07
C GLY A 186 -6.95 -2.83 -14.02
N GLY A 187 -6.54 -2.82 -15.29
CA GLY A 187 -7.17 -1.99 -16.33
C GLY A 187 -8.65 -2.33 -16.55
N ILE A 188 -9.00 -3.62 -16.60
CA ILE A 188 -10.39 -4.09 -16.72
C ILE A 188 -11.22 -3.64 -15.52
N ILE A 189 -10.70 -3.83 -14.29
CA ILE A 189 -11.39 -3.40 -13.07
C ILE A 189 -11.67 -1.90 -13.09
N ILE A 190 -10.65 -1.09 -13.39
CA ILE A 190 -10.79 0.37 -13.47
C ILE A 190 -11.79 0.76 -14.57
N GLY A 191 -11.71 0.14 -15.75
CA GLY A 191 -12.63 0.39 -16.86
C GLY A 191 -14.10 0.13 -16.48
N ILE A 192 -14.37 -0.99 -15.78
CA ILE A 192 -15.72 -1.30 -15.29
C ILE A 192 -16.22 -0.24 -14.30
N PHE A 193 -15.37 0.21 -13.38
CA PHE A 193 -15.71 1.28 -12.44
C PHE A 193 -16.05 2.58 -13.16
N PHE A 194 -15.26 2.93 -14.19
CA PHE A 194 -15.46 4.13 -14.99
C PHE A 194 -16.79 4.11 -15.75
N ILE A 195 -17.10 3.00 -16.42
CA ILE A 195 -18.39 2.80 -17.11
C ILE A 195 -19.56 2.92 -16.13
N LYS A 196 -19.46 2.29 -14.95
CA LYS A 196 -20.49 2.41 -13.90
C LYS A 196 -20.65 3.84 -13.40
N ALA A 197 -19.56 4.60 -13.29
CA ALA A 197 -19.61 5.99 -12.86
C ALA A 197 -20.32 6.88 -13.89
N ILE A 198 -20.00 6.73 -15.19
CA ILE A 198 -20.66 7.47 -16.27
C ILE A 198 -22.16 7.14 -16.32
N ARG A 199 -22.53 5.85 -16.27
CA ARG A 199 -23.94 5.44 -16.28
C ARG A 199 -24.73 6.04 -15.13
N ARG A 200 -24.15 6.13 -13.93
CA ARG A 200 -24.79 6.79 -12.78
C ARG A 200 -24.94 8.29 -12.99
N ALA A 201 -23.91 8.96 -13.50
CA ALA A 201 -23.96 10.39 -13.77
C ALA A 201 -25.06 10.72 -14.79
N TRP A 202 -25.18 9.93 -15.85
CA TRP A 202 -26.22 10.08 -16.86
C TRP A 202 -27.62 9.83 -16.30
N ALA A 203 -27.80 8.77 -15.50
CA ALA A 203 -29.09 8.48 -14.87
C ALA A 203 -29.57 9.62 -13.93
N ILE A 204 -28.64 10.23 -13.18
CA ILE A 204 -28.96 11.38 -12.31
C ILE A 204 -29.35 12.61 -13.15
N ASN A 205 -28.62 12.90 -14.23
CA ASN A 205 -28.96 14.02 -15.12
C ASN A 205 -30.34 13.86 -15.76
N GLN A 206 -30.73 12.62 -16.13
CA GLN A 206 -32.07 12.36 -16.66
C GLN A 206 -33.16 12.52 -15.58
N ALA A 207 -32.90 12.13 -14.34
CA ALA A 207 -33.83 12.29 -13.23
C ALA A 207 -34.03 13.76 -12.79
N LEU A 208 -33.07 14.64 -13.10
CA LEU A 208 -33.12 16.07 -12.80
C LEU A 208 -33.61 16.93 -13.98
N ALA A 209 -33.88 16.32 -15.14
CA ALA A 209 -34.44 17.04 -16.28
C ALA A 209 -35.88 17.48 -15.96
N PRO A 210 -36.24 18.76 -16.17
CA PRO A 210 -37.60 19.23 -15.91
C PRO A 210 -38.61 18.45 -16.77
N PRO A 211 -39.83 18.20 -16.28
CA PRO A 211 -40.87 17.56 -17.08
C PRO A 211 -41.05 18.35 -18.38
N ASN A 212 -41.15 17.61 -19.49
CA ASN A 212 -41.41 18.19 -20.80
C ASN A 212 -42.87 18.65 -20.83
N ASN A 213 -43.10 19.95 -20.65
CA ASN A 213 -44.43 20.56 -20.57
C ASN A 213 -45.11 20.72 -21.94
N ASN A 214 -44.59 20.11 -23.02
CA ASN A 214 -45.11 20.30 -24.38
C ASN A 214 -46.39 19.49 -24.71
N PHE A 215 -47.31 19.39 -23.76
CA PHE A 215 -48.69 18.96 -24.01
C PHE A 215 -49.64 20.02 -23.46
N LYS A 216 -49.90 21.04 -24.28
CA LYS A 216 -51.11 21.87 -24.34
C LYS A 216 -50.81 23.03 -25.28
N GLU A 217 -51.13 22.87 -26.56
CA GLU A 217 -51.94 23.82 -27.35
C GLU A 217 -52.66 23.02 -28.46
#